data_AF-A0A2E6DNS1-F1
#
_entry.id   AF-A0A2E6DNS1-F1
#
_cell.length_a   1.000
_cell.length_b   1.000
_cell.length_c   1.000
_cell.angle_alpha   90.00
_cell.angle_beta   90.00
_cell.angle_gamma   90.00
#
_symmetry.space_group_name_H-M   'P 1'
#
loop_
_entity.id
_entity.type
_entity.pdbx_description
1 polymer ?
#
loop_
_entity_poly.entity_id
_entity_poly.type
_entity_poly.pdbx_seq_one_letter_code
_entity_poly.pdbx_strand_id
1 'polypeptide(L)'
;MGSELCQGCSVIIIAGTIDFKDNETRELAVQRSRTLQESTRLNEPGCEVYYFGADPCVDNRIQVYELWVDEQSLDAHFRHANYHGMLELIQELGLVAADTAKFRCDLTEPVYDESFTPRADFFTSPDAR
;
A
#
# COMPACT_ATOMS: atom_id res chain seq x y z
N MET A 1 1.47 -19.93 -3.36
CA MET A 1 0.21 -19.70 -2.63
C MET A 1 -0.37 -18.42 -3.21
N GLY A 2 -1.33 -18.53 -4.12
CA GLY A 2 -2.00 -17.35 -4.67
C GLY A 2 -2.80 -16.69 -3.56
N SER A 3 -2.81 -15.36 -3.49
CA SER A 3 -3.65 -14.67 -2.51
C SER A 3 -5.10 -15.06 -2.80
N GLU A 4 -5.76 -15.68 -1.83
CA GLU A 4 -7.20 -15.92 -1.84
C GLU A 4 -7.95 -14.61 -1.58
N LEU A 5 -7.62 -13.55 -2.33
CA LEU A 5 -8.48 -12.39 -2.39
C LEU A 5 -9.79 -12.89 -3.00
N CYS A 6 -10.89 -12.71 -2.28
CA CYS A 6 -12.22 -13.13 -2.70
C CYS A 6 -12.49 -12.65 -4.13
N GLN A 7 -12.68 -13.60 -5.04
CA GLN A 7 -13.08 -13.30 -6.42
C GLN A 7 -14.47 -12.66 -6.38
N GLY A 8 -14.54 -11.36 -6.69
CA GLY A 8 -15.77 -10.55 -6.69
C GLY A 8 -16.01 -9.70 -5.45
N CYS A 9 -15.13 -9.73 -4.44
CA CYS A 9 -15.17 -8.75 -3.35
C CYS A 9 -14.34 -7.51 -3.72
N SER A 10 -14.87 -6.31 -3.43
CA SER A 10 -14.10 -5.08 -3.64
C SER A 10 -13.02 -4.93 -2.57
N VAL A 11 -11.76 -4.83 -2.99
CA VAL A 11 -10.64 -4.44 -2.11
C VAL A 11 -10.30 -2.97 -2.29
N ILE A 12 -9.54 -2.44 -1.35
CA ILE A 12 -9.08 -1.06 -1.37
C ILE A 12 -7.56 -1.04 -1.46
N ILE A 13 -7.06 -0.28 -2.43
CA ILE A 13 -5.64 0.03 -2.55
C ILE A 13 -5.44 1.48 -2.12
N ILE A 14 -4.46 1.72 -1.25
CA ILE A 14 -3.89 3.07 -1.08
C ILE A 14 -2.53 3.06 -1.76
N ALA A 15 -2.32 3.98 -2.69
CA ALA A 15 -1.04 4.11 -3.37
C ALA A 15 -0.67 5.59 -3.50
N GLY A 16 0.63 5.87 -3.44
CA GLY A 16 1.10 7.24 -3.51
C GLY A 16 2.57 7.40 -3.18
N THR A 17 2.96 8.64 -2.94
CA THR A 17 4.34 9.03 -2.66
C THR A 17 4.43 10.03 -1.52
N ILE A 18 5.56 10.02 -0.82
CA ILE A 18 5.92 11.02 0.19
C ILE A 18 7.35 11.50 -0.09
N ASP A 19 7.53 12.80 -0.22
CA ASP A 19 8.81 13.44 -0.44
C ASP A 19 9.33 14.06 0.85
N PHE A 20 10.63 13.88 1.10
CA PHE A 20 11.37 14.50 2.18
C PHE A 20 12.36 15.52 1.62
N LYS A 21 13.03 16.26 2.52
CA LYS A 21 14.02 17.27 2.12
C LYS A 21 15.24 16.68 1.39
N ASP A 22 15.65 15.47 1.75
CA ASP A 22 16.86 14.80 1.27
C ASP A 22 16.78 13.27 1.45
N ASN A 23 17.73 12.56 0.86
CA ASN A 23 17.89 11.10 0.96
C ASN A 23 18.08 10.63 2.41
N GLU A 24 18.88 11.33 3.22
CA GLU A 24 19.17 10.94 4.60
C GLU A 24 17.90 10.87 5.44
N THR A 25 17.03 11.88 5.30
CA THR A 25 15.73 11.93 5.99
C THR A 25 14.78 10.85 5.47
N ARG A 26 14.77 10.61 4.16
CA ARG A 26 14.00 9.52 3.52
C ARG A 26 14.41 8.16 4.07
N GLU A 27 15.71 7.86 4.12
CA GLU A 27 16.24 6.60 4.67
C GLU A 27 15.84 6.42 6.14
N LEU A 28 15.95 7.50 6.93
CA LEU A 28 15.52 7.47 8.32
C LEU A 28 14.03 7.18 8.47
N ALA A 29 13.19 7.71 7.58
CA ALA A 29 11.75 7.43 7.54
C ALA A 29 11.46 5.95 7.21
N VAL A 30 12.12 5.37 6.22
CA VAL A 30 11.99 3.94 5.90
C VAL A 30 12.45 3.08 7.07
N GLN A 31 13.60 3.39 7.67
CA GLN A 31 14.16 2.64 8.78
C GLN A 31 13.25 2.67 10.02
N ARG A 32 12.83 3.88 10.44
CA ARG A 32 12.05 4.08 11.67
C ARG A 32 10.61 3.58 11.54
N SER A 33 10.06 3.61 10.33
CA SER A 33 8.69 3.13 10.10
C SER A 33 8.57 1.61 10.09
N ARG A 34 9.67 0.85 10.03
CA ARG A 34 9.66 -0.62 9.91
C ARG A 34 8.77 -1.32 10.94
N THR A 35 8.86 -0.95 12.22
CA THR A 35 8.07 -1.60 13.29
C THR A 35 6.58 -1.24 13.19
N LEU A 36 6.25 0.00 12.81
CA LEU A 36 4.87 0.41 12.54
C LEU A 36 4.31 -0.37 11.34
N GLN A 37 5.13 -0.53 10.30
CA GLN A 37 4.77 -1.32 9.12
C GLN A 37 4.48 -2.78 9.46
N GLU A 38 5.37 -3.43 10.22
CA GLU A 38 5.20 -4.82 10.64
C GLU A 38 3.99 -4.99 11.56
N SER A 39 3.84 -4.13 12.57
CA SER A 39 2.73 -4.21 13.53
C SER A 39 1.37 -3.93 12.89
N THR A 40 1.29 -3.07 11.87
CA THR A 40 0.06 -2.84 11.10
C THR A 40 -0.40 -4.14 10.42
N ARG A 41 0.53 -4.85 9.76
CA ARG A 41 0.23 -6.14 9.11
C ARG A 41 -0.15 -7.24 10.10
N LEU A 42 0.50 -7.29 11.26
CA LEU A 42 0.30 -8.37 12.22
C LEU A 42 -0.94 -8.18 13.10
N ASN A 43 -1.29 -6.92 13.42
CA ASN A 43 -2.25 -6.63 14.47
C ASN A 43 -3.55 -5.99 13.97
N GLU A 44 -3.61 -5.50 12.72
CA GLU A 44 -4.78 -4.81 12.19
C GLU A 44 -5.57 -5.73 11.25
N PRO A 45 -6.77 -6.20 11.65
CA PRO A 45 -7.57 -7.10 10.82
C PRO A 45 -7.92 -6.49 9.47
N GLY A 46 -7.68 -7.25 8.41
CA GLY A 46 -7.97 -6.85 7.03
C GLY A 46 -6.90 -5.98 6.36
N CYS A 47 -5.76 -5.76 7.02
CA CYS A 47 -4.54 -5.25 6.39
C CYS A 47 -3.78 -6.39 5.69
N GLU A 48 -3.84 -6.47 4.37
CA GLU A 48 -3.07 -7.44 3.59
C GLU A 48 -1.65 -6.94 3.28
N VAL A 49 -1.52 -5.63 3.02
CA VAL A 49 -0.22 -4.97 2.74
C VAL A 49 -0.20 -3.58 3.37
N TYR A 50 0.96 -3.18 3.91
CA TYR A 50 1.19 -1.83 4.44
C TYR A 50 2.64 -1.36 4.26
N TYR A 51 3.00 -0.94 3.05
CA TYR A 51 4.37 -0.76 2.59
C TYR A 51 4.73 0.71 2.38
N PHE A 52 5.85 1.11 3.00
CA PHE A 52 6.51 2.39 2.82
C PHE A 52 7.98 2.09 2.52
N GLY A 53 8.42 2.31 1.28
CA GLY A 53 9.78 1.99 0.83
C GLY A 53 10.41 3.06 -0.04
N ALA A 54 11.74 3.05 -0.11
CA ALA A 54 12.52 3.96 -0.92
C ALA A 54 12.15 3.87 -2.41
N ASP A 55 11.91 5.02 -3.05
CA ASP A 55 11.86 5.11 -4.50
C ASP A 55 13.29 4.98 -5.06
N PRO A 56 13.54 4.07 -6.03
CA PRO A 56 14.86 3.86 -6.61
C PRO A 56 15.26 4.93 -7.66
N CYS A 57 14.32 5.73 -8.13
CA CYS A 57 14.51 6.74 -9.17
C CYS A 57 14.45 8.18 -8.63
N VAL A 58 13.83 8.40 -7.46
CA VAL A 58 13.71 9.71 -6.82
C VAL A 58 14.27 9.64 -5.40
N ASP A 59 15.45 10.23 -5.21
CA ASP A 59 16.32 9.95 -4.07
C ASP A 59 15.74 10.35 -2.70
N ASN A 60 14.88 11.37 -2.68
CA ASN A 60 14.23 11.89 -1.47
C ASN A 60 12.78 11.38 -1.29
N ARG A 61 12.36 10.35 -2.04
CA ARG A 61 10.98 9.86 -2.07
C ARG A 61 10.81 8.48 -1.44
N ILE A 62 9.65 8.30 -0.80
CA ILE A 62 9.06 7.02 -0.44
C ILE A 62 7.87 6.73 -1.35
N GLN A 63 7.72 5.47 -1.75
CA GLN A 63 6.51 4.89 -2.32
C GLN A 63 5.64 4.29 -1.21
N VAL A 64 4.35 4.60 -1.25
CA VAL A 64 3.32 4.10 -0.33
C VAL A 64 2.45 3.10 -1.07
N TYR A 65 2.25 1.92 -0.50
CA TYR A 65 1.32 0.91 -1.00
C TYR A 65 0.64 0.18 0.16
N GLU A 66 -0.67 0.23 0.22
CA GLU A 66 -1.47 -0.48 1.19
C GLU A 66 -2.58 -1.26 0.48
N LEU A 67 -2.96 -2.41 1.04
CA LEU A 67 -4.04 -3.24 0.54
C LEU A 67 -4.94 -3.64 1.72
N TRP A 68 -6.20 -3.26 1.60
CA TRP A 68 -7.22 -3.47 2.63
C TRP A 68 -8.40 -4.27 2.06
N VAL A 69 -8.90 -5.23 2.84
CA VAL A 69 -9.96 -6.15 2.39
C VAL A 69 -11.33 -5.47 2.27
N ASP A 70 -11.59 -4.39 3.03
CA ASP A 70 -12.84 -3.63 2.99
C ASP A 70 -12.70 -2.23 3.64
N GLU A 71 -13.78 -1.43 3.56
CA GLU A 71 -13.85 -0.08 4.16
C GLU A 71 -13.90 -0.09 5.68
N GLN A 72 -14.42 -1.15 6.32
CA GLN A 72 -14.53 -1.23 7.76
C GLN A 72 -13.15 -1.40 8.41
N SER A 73 -12.31 -2.27 7.84
CA SER A 73 -10.92 -2.45 8.22
C SER A 73 -10.11 -1.18 8.02
N LEU A 74 -10.26 -0.50 6.88
CA LEU A 74 -9.56 0.76 6.63
C LEU A 74 -10.02 1.88 7.59
N ASP A 75 -11.31 1.98 7.89
CA ASP A 75 -11.81 2.96 8.85
C ASP A 75 -11.33 2.66 10.29
N ALA A 76 -11.18 1.39 10.65
CA ALA A 76 -10.57 0.99 11.90
C ALA A 76 -9.08 1.36 11.97
N HIS A 77 -8.35 1.19 10.87
CA HIS A 77 -6.94 1.58 10.74
C HIS A 77 -6.72 3.06 11.04
N PHE A 78 -7.56 3.95 10.49
CA PHE A 78 -7.43 5.40 10.73
C PHE A 78 -7.63 5.83 12.19
N ARG A 79 -8.12 4.93 13.05
CA ARG A 79 -8.29 5.12 14.50
C ARG A 79 -7.26 4.32 15.32
N HIS A 80 -6.40 3.54 14.66
CA HIS A 80 -5.43 2.67 15.31
C HIS A 80 -4.15 3.42 15.69
N ALA A 81 -3.48 2.96 16.75
CA ALA A 81 -2.27 3.59 17.27
C ALA A 81 -1.12 3.59 16.24
N ASN A 82 -1.03 2.56 15.39
CA ASN A 82 0.02 2.51 14.36
C ASN A 82 -0.17 3.58 13.29
N TYR A 83 -1.41 3.87 12.87
CA TYR A 83 -1.71 4.94 11.92
C TYR A 83 -1.27 6.29 12.48
N HIS A 84 -1.66 6.59 13.72
CA HIS A 84 -1.25 7.82 14.40
C HIS A 84 0.27 7.89 14.59
N GLY A 85 0.93 6.78 14.95
CA GLY A 85 2.38 6.70 15.07
C GLY A 85 3.11 6.91 13.73
N MET A 86 2.55 6.45 12.61
CA MET A 86 3.09 6.71 11.28
C MET A 86 2.98 8.19 10.92
N LEU A 87 1.81 8.81 11.17
CA LEU A 87 1.61 10.24 10.95
C LEU A 87 2.59 11.08 11.77
N GLU A 88 2.73 10.76 13.07
CA GLU A 88 3.66 11.45 13.97
C GLU A 88 5.10 11.33 13.47
N LEU A 89 5.54 10.13 13.09
CA LEU A 89 6.88 9.89 12.55
C LEU A 89 7.15 10.72 11.28
N ILE A 90 6.21 10.72 10.33
CA ILE A 90 6.38 11.46 9.06
C ILE A 90 6.41 12.97 9.32
N GLN A 91 5.58 13.46 10.25
CA GLN A 91 5.58 14.86 10.65
C GLN A 91 6.89 15.25 11.36
N GLU A 92 7.38 14.42 12.28
CA GLU A 92 8.64 14.62 13.00
C GLU A 92 9.82 14.75 12.04
N LEU A 93 9.85 13.91 10.99
CA LEU A 93 10.91 13.92 9.99
C LEU A 93 10.76 15.03 8.93
N GLY A 94 9.63 15.72 8.90
CA GLY A 94 9.39 16.88 8.04
C GLY A 94 9.16 16.50 6.58
N LEU A 95 7.95 16.01 6.25
CA LEU A 95 7.56 15.86 4.85
C LEU A 95 7.57 17.19 4.10
N VAL A 96 7.90 17.13 2.82
CA VAL A 96 7.87 18.25 1.88
C VAL A 96 6.60 18.21 1.04
N ALA A 97 6.23 17.03 0.57
CA ALA A 97 5.02 16.78 -0.20
C ALA A 97 4.53 15.36 0.04
N ALA A 98 3.22 15.16 -0.11
CA ALA A 98 2.62 13.83 -0.14
C ALA A 98 1.48 13.85 -1.17
N ASP A 99 1.38 12.77 -1.93
CA ASP A 99 0.28 12.53 -2.87
C ASP A 99 -0.13 11.06 -2.72
N THR A 100 -1.27 10.83 -2.08
CA THR A 100 -1.83 9.49 -1.87
C THR A 100 -3.28 9.46 -2.30
N ALA A 101 -3.67 8.37 -2.95
CA ALA A 101 -5.02 8.15 -3.41
C ALA A 101 -5.53 6.78 -2.97
N LYS A 102 -6.84 6.71 -2.75
CA LYS A 102 -7.56 5.47 -2.49
C LYS A 102 -8.25 4.99 -3.77
N PHE A 103 -8.01 3.74 -4.14
CA PHE A 103 -8.62 3.07 -5.28
C PHE A 103 -9.50 1.93 -4.78
N ARG A 104 -10.66 1.74 -5.41
CA ARG A 104 -11.49 0.56 -5.20
C ARG A 104 -11.27 -0.39 -6.37
N CYS A 105 -10.85 -1.61 -6.07
CA CYS A 105 -10.64 -2.67 -7.05
C CYS A 105 -11.76 -3.69 -6.91
N ASP A 106 -12.61 -3.83 -7.93
CA ASP A 106 -13.75 -4.74 -7.98
C ASP A 106 -13.41 -6.10 -8.62
N LEU A 107 -12.30 -6.20 -9.34
CA LEU A 107 -11.79 -7.44 -9.93
C LEU A 107 -10.27 -7.53 -9.79
N THR A 108 -9.78 -8.62 -9.19
CA THR A 108 -8.36 -8.92 -9.06
C THR A 108 -8.07 -10.30 -9.64
N GLU A 109 -7.07 -10.38 -10.52
CA GLU A 109 -6.69 -11.60 -11.23
C GLU A 109 -5.16 -11.70 -11.38
N PRO A 110 -4.63 -12.90 -11.67
CA PRO A 110 -3.21 -13.07 -11.97
C PRO A 110 -2.77 -12.22 -13.17
N VAL A 111 -1.51 -11.77 -13.16
CA VAL A 111 -0.92 -11.10 -14.34
C VAL A 111 -0.58 -12.11 -15.44
N TYR A 112 -0.23 -13.35 -15.06
CA TYR A 112 0.26 -14.37 -15.98
C TYR A 112 -0.77 -15.48 -16.18
N ASP A 113 -0.90 -15.96 -17.41
CA ASP A 113 -1.66 -17.18 -17.70
C ASP A 113 -0.87 -18.46 -17.35
N GLU A 114 -1.48 -19.62 -17.59
CA GLU A 114 -0.87 -20.94 -17.30
C GLU A 114 0.43 -21.21 -18.11
N SER A 115 0.67 -20.45 -19.17
CA SER A 115 1.89 -20.52 -19.99
C SER A 115 3.00 -19.55 -19.54
N PHE A 116 2.79 -18.82 -18.45
CA PHE A 116 3.65 -17.72 -17.97
C PHE A 116 3.75 -16.54 -18.94
N THR A 117 2.71 -16.33 -19.75
CA THR A 117 2.60 -15.14 -20.60
C THR A 117 1.87 -14.04 -19.84
N PRO A 118 2.43 -12.82 -19.71
CA PRO A 118 1.71 -11.71 -19.08
C PRO A 118 0.54 -11.26 -19.95
N ARG A 119 -0.59 -10.98 -19.34
CA ARG A 119 -1.84 -10.59 -20.00
C ARG A 119 -2.32 -9.25 -19.49
N ALA A 120 -2.78 -8.41 -20.42
CA ALA A 120 -3.32 -7.09 -20.11
C ALA A 120 -4.85 -7.12 -19.97
N ASP A 121 -5.50 -8.09 -20.60
CA ASP A 121 -6.91 -8.39 -20.41
C ASP A 121 -7.14 -9.15 -19.09
N PHE A 122 -8.35 -8.99 -18.55
CA PHE A 122 -8.83 -9.77 -17.42
C PHE A 122 -9.50 -11.05 -17.92
N PHE A 123 -9.13 -12.20 -17.36
CA PHE A 123 -9.57 -13.53 -17.78
C PHE A 123 -11.07 -13.76 -17.60
N THR A 124 -11.68 -13.15 -16.58
CA THR A 124 -13.11 -13.29 -16.29
C THR A 124 -13.94 -12.05 -16.58
N SER A 125 -13.31 -10.94 -17.02
CA SER A 125 -14.04 -9.72 -17.35
C SER A 125 -14.85 -9.91 -18.63
N PRO A 126 -16.17 -9.61 -18.62
CA PRO A 126 -17.02 -9.73 -19.81
C PRO A 126 -16.65 -8.74 -20.93
N ASP A 127 -15.81 -7.74 -20.64
CA ASP A 127 -15.33 -6.74 -21.60
C ASP A 127 -13.96 -7.07 -22.21
N ALA A 128 -13.43 -8.28 -21.98
CA ALA A 128 -12.20 -8.74 -22.62
C ALA A 128 -12.37 -8.79 -24.15
N ARG A 129 -11.77 -7.82 -24.83
CA ARG A 129 -11.70 -7.74 -26.30
C ARG A 129 -10.50 -8.50 -26.83
#